data_AF-A0A4R1GIT7-F1
#
_entry.id   AF-A0A4R1GIT7-F1
#
_cell.length_a   1.000
_cell.length_b   1.000
_cell.length_c   1.000
_cell.angle_alpha   90.00
_cell.angle_beta   90.00
_cell.angle_gamma   90.00
#
_symmetry.space_group_name_H-M   'P 1'
#
loop_
_entity.id
_entity.type
_entity.pdbx_description
1 polymer ?
#
loop_
_entity_poly.entity_id
_entity_poly.type
_entity_poly.pdbx_seq_one_letter_code
_entity_poly.pdbx_strand_id
1 'polypeptide(L)'
;MLKIFKDARTAKLVNALRSGNRETLNKLAGKFTPEQLTEPLADNFNALELALQAGQAASLRWVMEQLPQHAQRDADDTPYLLHALQHPDESLALITAMLQSGFDANISHEERSLLEWCFEHCEQQTLMLHLSRLTQHGATLEQAEILVIRSMEREDQATLNFLISSGAPLPGDLSGIQCSDELRAYARRCADDKKIREMMLGR
;
A
#
# COMPACT_ATOMS: atom_id res chain seq x y z
N MET A 1 11.95 -39.17 13.85
CA MET A 1 12.63 -38.00 14.45
C MET A 1 12.63 -36.77 13.54
N LEU A 2 13.04 -36.84 12.26
CA LEU A 2 13.08 -35.66 11.36
C LEU A 2 11.76 -34.88 11.25
N LYS A 3 10.60 -35.54 11.23
CA LYS A 3 9.27 -34.85 11.16
C LYS A 3 9.01 -33.97 12.39
N ILE A 4 9.25 -34.50 13.60
CA ILE A 4 9.02 -33.77 14.86
C ILE A 4 9.92 -32.52 14.96
N PHE A 5 11.18 -32.61 14.52
CA PHE A 5 12.08 -31.46 14.47
C PHE A 5 11.68 -30.43 13.41
N LYS A 6 11.14 -30.88 12.27
CA LYS A 6 10.59 -29.99 11.23
C LYS A 6 9.39 -29.23 11.77
N ASP A 7 8.47 -29.91 12.47
CA ASP A 7 7.27 -29.31 13.04
C ASP A 7 7.58 -28.31 14.16
N ALA A 8 8.49 -28.64 15.08
CA ALA A 8 8.91 -27.72 16.15
C ALA A 8 9.59 -26.45 15.61
N ARG A 9 10.39 -26.59 14.55
CA ARG A 9 11.06 -25.46 13.90
C ARG A 9 10.08 -24.60 13.12
N THR A 10 9.14 -25.20 12.39
CA THR A 10 8.06 -24.48 11.71
C THR A 10 7.19 -23.72 12.72
N ALA A 11 6.78 -24.36 13.83
CA ALA A 11 6.04 -23.69 14.88
C ALA A 11 6.80 -22.49 15.47
N LYS A 12 8.13 -22.62 15.64
CA LYS A 12 8.99 -21.51 16.08
C LYS A 12 9.03 -20.36 15.06
N LEU A 13 9.08 -20.67 13.77
CA LEU A 13 9.00 -19.67 12.70
C LEU A 13 7.65 -18.96 12.72
N VAL A 14 6.54 -19.70 12.73
CA VAL A 14 5.17 -19.16 12.75
C VAL A 14 4.98 -18.21 13.94
N ASN A 15 5.41 -18.62 15.14
CA ASN A 15 5.33 -17.75 16.32
C ASN A 15 6.19 -16.49 16.19
N ALA A 16 7.39 -16.59 15.60
CA ALA A 16 8.25 -15.45 15.39
C ALA A 16 7.68 -14.47 14.35
N LEU A 17 7.07 -14.98 13.27
CA LEU A 17 6.38 -14.17 12.25
C LEU A 17 5.22 -13.40 12.88
N ARG A 18 4.37 -14.09 13.65
CA ARG A 18 3.19 -13.50 14.31
C ARG A 18 3.52 -12.47 15.39
N SER A 19 4.64 -12.64 16.08
CA SER A 19 5.05 -11.77 17.20
C SER A 19 6.04 -10.66 16.81
N GLY A 20 6.50 -10.61 15.56
CA GLY A 20 7.51 -9.63 15.16
C GLY A 20 8.89 -9.89 15.76
N ASN A 21 9.16 -11.11 16.25
CA ASN A 21 10.39 -11.42 16.99
C ASN A 21 11.61 -11.50 16.07
N ARG A 22 12.20 -10.34 15.77
CA ARG A 22 13.35 -10.18 14.87
C ARG A 22 14.55 -11.02 15.27
N GLU A 23 14.85 -11.14 16.56
CA GLU A 23 15.98 -11.94 17.03
C GLU A 23 15.80 -13.42 16.66
N THR A 24 14.58 -13.94 16.84
CA THR A 24 14.25 -15.31 16.48
C THR A 24 14.24 -15.50 14.96
N LEU A 25 13.66 -14.57 14.21
CA LEU A 25 13.67 -14.60 12.74
C LEU A 25 15.11 -14.61 12.18
N ASN A 26 15.99 -13.76 12.69
CA ASN A 26 17.40 -13.74 12.29
C ASN A 26 18.13 -15.05 12.62
N LYS A 27 17.84 -15.68 13.77
CA LYS A 27 18.38 -17.02 14.10
C LYS A 27 17.82 -18.13 13.21
N LEU A 28 16.70 -17.89 12.52
CA LEU A 28 16.07 -18.80 11.58
C LEU A 28 16.43 -18.49 10.12
N ALA A 29 17.09 -17.38 9.84
CA ALA A 29 17.58 -17.02 8.51
C ALA A 29 18.48 -18.13 7.93
N GLY A 30 18.29 -18.43 6.65
CA GLY A 30 18.98 -19.53 5.96
C GLY A 30 18.59 -20.95 6.40
N LYS A 31 17.68 -21.12 7.36
CA LYS A 31 17.17 -22.46 7.76
C LYS A 31 15.93 -22.91 6.98
N PHE A 32 15.36 -22.00 6.19
CA PHE A 32 14.22 -22.21 5.32
C PHE A 32 14.61 -21.79 3.91
N THR A 33 14.22 -22.58 2.91
CA THR A 33 14.37 -22.21 1.50
C THR A 33 13.21 -21.32 1.07
N PRO A 34 13.34 -20.53 -0.02
CA PRO A 34 12.23 -19.75 -0.56
C PRO A 34 10.95 -20.59 -0.77
N GLU A 35 11.09 -21.80 -1.32
CA GLU A 35 9.96 -22.70 -1.57
C GLU A 35 9.26 -23.11 -0.27
N GLN A 36 10.02 -23.31 0.81
CA GLN A 36 9.43 -23.63 2.12
C GLN A 36 8.68 -22.45 2.73
N LEU A 37 9.04 -21.22 2.38
CA LEU A 37 8.37 -20.01 2.88
C LEU A 37 7.13 -19.65 2.06
N THR A 38 7.04 -20.10 0.81
CA THR A 38 5.87 -19.93 -0.06
C THR A 38 4.84 -21.03 0.11
N GLU A 39 5.23 -22.20 0.63
CA GLU A 39 4.29 -23.27 1.00
C GLU A 39 3.53 -22.94 2.30
N PRO A 40 2.32 -23.52 2.50
CA PRO A 40 1.59 -23.35 3.75
C PRO A 40 2.38 -23.81 4.98
N LEU A 41 2.52 -22.90 5.94
CA LEU A 41 3.23 -23.12 7.20
C LEU A 41 2.28 -23.38 8.38
N ALA A 42 1.17 -22.63 8.44
CA ALA A 42 0.13 -22.76 9.45
C ALA A 42 -1.19 -22.16 8.95
N ASP A 43 -2.32 -22.78 9.30
CA ASP A 43 -3.66 -22.29 8.97
C ASP A 43 -3.88 -22.04 7.46
N ASN A 44 -3.23 -22.87 6.62
CA ASN A 44 -3.13 -22.72 5.16
C ASN A 44 -2.41 -21.45 4.66
N PHE A 45 -1.80 -20.67 5.55
CA PHE A 45 -1.04 -19.48 5.19
C PHE A 45 0.45 -19.76 5.03
N ASN A 46 1.06 -19.10 4.04
CA ASN A 46 2.50 -19.03 3.83
C ASN A 46 3.16 -18.00 4.76
N ALA A 47 4.48 -17.84 4.69
CA ALA A 47 5.22 -16.94 5.58
C ALA A 47 4.83 -15.46 5.44
N LEU A 48 4.56 -15.02 4.19
CA LEU A 48 4.18 -13.64 3.88
C LEU A 48 2.80 -13.35 4.46
N GLU A 49 1.84 -14.23 4.19
CA GLU A 49 0.45 -14.15 4.68
C GLU A 49 0.39 -14.15 6.21
N LEU A 50 1.18 -15.01 6.88
CA LEU A 50 1.24 -15.04 8.34
C LEU A 50 1.77 -13.73 8.94
N ALA A 51 2.78 -13.12 8.31
CA ALA A 51 3.32 -11.83 8.76
C ALA A 51 2.34 -10.68 8.51
N LEU A 52 1.66 -10.72 7.35
CA LEU A 52 0.68 -9.73 6.94
C LEU A 52 -0.57 -9.76 7.82
N GLN A 53 -1.15 -10.95 8.05
CA GLN A 53 -2.31 -11.15 8.91
C GLN A 53 -2.03 -10.71 10.36
N ALA A 54 -0.79 -10.86 10.83
CA ALA A 54 -0.39 -10.48 12.18
C ALA A 54 -0.03 -8.98 12.32
N GLY A 55 -0.11 -8.20 11.25
CA GLY A 55 0.27 -6.78 11.25
C GLY A 55 1.77 -6.54 11.47
N GLN A 56 2.62 -7.54 11.26
CA GLN A 56 4.03 -7.46 11.65
C GLN A 56 4.92 -6.99 10.49
N ALA A 57 4.98 -5.67 10.26
CA ALA A 57 5.80 -5.10 9.19
C ALA A 57 7.30 -5.49 9.25
N ALA A 58 7.85 -5.70 10.45
CA ALA A 58 9.23 -6.16 10.61
C ALA A 58 9.42 -7.62 10.17
N SER A 59 8.46 -8.50 10.50
CA SER A 59 8.45 -9.88 10.01
C SER A 59 8.27 -9.92 8.49
N LEU A 60 7.40 -9.06 7.97
CA LEU A 60 7.10 -8.96 6.55
C LEU A 60 8.34 -8.61 5.74
N ARG A 61 9.11 -7.59 6.18
CA ARG A 61 10.41 -7.26 5.59
C ARG A 61 11.38 -8.43 5.61
N TRP A 62 11.48 -9.12 6.75
CA TRP A 62 12.35 -10.29 6.88
C TRP A 62 11.96 -11.38 5.87
N VAL A 63 10.67 -11.67 5.71
CA VAL A 63 10.18 -12.66 4.75
C VAL A 63 10.56 -12.26 3.32
N MET A 64 10.35 -10.98 2.94
CA MET A 64 10.67 -10.49 1.60
C MET A 64 12.18 -10.47 1.32
N GLU A 65 13.02 -10.25 2.32
CA GLU A 65 14.48 -10.42 2.19
C GLU A 65 14.86 -11.87 1.88
N GLN A 66 14.08 -12.86 2.35
CA GLN A 66 14.27 -14.26 2.00
C GLN A 66 13.61 -14.64 0.66
N LEU A 67 12.66 -13.83 0.18
CA LEU A 67 11.86 -14.03 -1.03
C LEU A 67 12.07 -12.90 -2.06
N PRO A 68 13.25 -12.82 -2.69
CA PRO A 68 13.55 -11.75 -3.65
C PRO A 68 12.59 -11.76 -4.86
N GLN A 69 12.03 -12.93 -5.19
CA GLN A 69 10.87 -13.06 -6.06
C GLN A 69 9.70 -13.52 -5.21
N HIS A 70 8.69 -12.66 -5.09
CA HIS A 70 7.50 -12.92 -4.30
C HIS A 70 6.26 -12.60 -5.14
N ALA A 71 5.18 -13.33 -4.88
CA ALA A 71 3.91 -13.07 -5.50
C ALA A 71 3.36 -11.70 -5.04
N GLN A 72 2.74 -10.97 -5.96
CA GLN A 72 2.08 -9.70 -5.66
C GLN A 72 0.65 -9.90 -5.15
N ARG A 73 0.09 -11.09 -5.40
CA ARG A 73 -1.29 -11.47 -5.14
C ARG A 73 -1.35 -12.80 -4.38
N ASP A 74 -2.44 -12.98 -3.66
CA ASP A 74 -2.77 -14.24 -2.99
C ASP A 74 -3.36 -15.27 -3.96
N ALA A 75 -3.85 -16.39 -3.42
CA ALA A 75 -4.46 -17.47 -4.18
C ALA A 75 -5.80 -17.09 -4.84
N ASP A 76 -6.48 -16.06 -4.34
CA ASP A 76 -7.75 -15.55 -4.83
C ASP A 76 -7.57 -14.36 -5.80
N ASP A 77 -6.34 -14.15 -6.29
CA ASP A 77 -5.94 -13.04 -7.17
C ASP A 77 -6.12 -11.64 -6.54
N THR A 78 -6.19 -11.56 -5.21
CA THR A 78 -6.28 -10.29 -4.49
C THR A 78 -4.86 -9.76 -4.18
N PRO A 79 -4.54 -8.49 -4.51
CA PRO A 79 -3.24 -7.92 -4.19
C PRO A 79 -2.96 -7.94 -2.68
N TYR A 80 -1.78 -8.39 -2.27
CA TYR A 80 -1.41 -8.32 -0.85
C TYR A 80 -1.37 -6.89 -0.32
N LEU A 81 -1.09 -5.90 -1.19
CA LEU A 81 -1.13 -4.49 -0.80
C LEU A 81 -2.54 -4.04 -0.38
N LEU A 82 -3.60 -4.66 -0.92
CA LEU A 82 -4.98 -4.39 -0.50
C LEU A 82 -5.26 -4.99 0.89
N HIS A 83 -4.79 -6.20 1.15
CA HIS A 83 -4.84 -6.81 2.50
C HIS A 83 -4.10 -5.96 3.54
N ALA A 84 -2.93 -5.42 3.19
CA ALA A 84 -2.20 -4.49 4.05
C ALA A 84 -2.99 -3.21 4.32
N LEU A 85 -3.65 -2.65 3.30
CA LEU A 85 -4.43 -1.42 3.40
C LEU A 85 -5.62 -1.54 4.35
N GLN A 86 -6.22 -2.74 4.45
CA GLN A 86 -7.36 -3.02 5.31
C GLN A 86 -6.98 -3.22 6.78
N HIS A 87 -5.69 -3.19 7.12
CA HIS A 87 -5.23 -3.37 8.48
C HIS A 87 -5.36 -2.04 9.28
N PRO A 88 -6.17 -1.98 10.36
CA PRO A 88 -6.59 -0.71 10.96
C PRO A 88 -5.44 0.15 11.49
N ASP A 89 -4.51 -0.45 12.23
CA ASP A 89 -3.44 0.30 12.92
C ASP A 89 -2.08 0.23 12.21
N GLU A 90 -1.89 -0.75 11.33
CA GLU A 90 -0.57 -1.12 10.78
C GLU A 90 -0.47 -0.94 9.26
N SER A 91 -1.55 -0.49 8.59
CA SER A 91 -1.62 -0.41 7.13
C SER A 91 -0.44 0.32 6.52
N LEU A 92 -0.10 1.50 7.04
CA LEU A 92 0.98 2.32 6.50
C LEU A 92 2.34 1.64 6.67
N ALA A 93 2.57 0.97 7.80
CA ALA A 93 3.82 0.26 8.08
C ALA A 93 3.98 -0.96 7.18
N LEU A 94 2.90 -1.72 6.98
CA LEU A 94 2.85 -2.90 6.09
C LEU A 94 3.04 -2.49 4.63
N ILE A 95 2.27 -1.52 4.14
CA ILE A 95 2.39 -1.00 2.77
C ILE A 95 3.81 -0.47 2.51
N THR A 96 4.37 0.29 3.46
CA THR A 96 5.74 0.81 3.32
C THR A 96 6.76 -0.33 3.19
N ALA A 97 6.65 -1.37 4.02
CA ALA A 97 7.51 -2.55 3.93
C ALA A 97 7.41 -3.24 2.56
N MET A 98 6.19 -3.46 2.09
CA MET A 98 5.91 -4.12 0.81
C MET A 98 6.46 -3.34 -0.38
N LEU A 99 6.18 -2.04 -0.44
CA LEU A 99 6.66 -1.17 -1.52
C LEU A 99 8.20 -1.07 -1.53
N GLN A 100 8.85 -1.06 -0.37
CA GLN A 100 10.31 -1.09 -0.26
C GLN A 100 10.91 -2.40 -0.78
N SER A 101 10.17 -3.50 -0.67
CA SER A 101 10.56 -4.80 -1.19
C SER A 101 10.23 -5.00 -2.67
N GLY A 102 9.66 -3.99 -3.34
CA GLY A 102 9.42 -4.00 -4.78
C GLY A 102 8.00 -4.40 -5.19
N PHE A 103 7.02 -4.32 -4.28
CA PHE A 103 5.62 -4.43 -4.68
C PHE A 103 5.23 -3.30 -5.63
N ASP A 104 4.41 -3.63 -6.64
CA ASP A 104 3.95 -2.66 -7.63
C ASP A 104 2.90 -1.72 -7.02
N ALA A 105 3.22 -0.43 -6.93
CA ALA A 105 2.32 0.60 -6.43
C ALA A 105 1.14 0.88 -7.39
N ASN A 106 1.20 0.43 -8.64
CA ASN A 106 0.14 0.57 -9.65
C ASN A 106 -0.72 -0.69 -9.79
N ILE A 107 -0.52 -1.70 -8.94
CA ILE A 107 -1.37 -2.90 -8.98
C ILE A 107 -2.84 -2.49 -8.76
N SER A 108 -3.71 -3.04 -9.61
CA SER A 108 -5.15 -2.78 -9.55
C SER A 108 -5.92 -4.01 -9.11
N HIS A 109 -7.11 -3.77 -8.55
CA HIS A 109 -8.06 -4.82 -8.18
C HIS A 109 -9.46 -4.31 -8.50
N GLU A 110 -10.26 -5.14 -9.18
CA GLU A 110 -11.61 -4.78 -9.65
C GLU A 110 -11.64 -3.46 -10.44
N GLU A 111 -10.71 -3.31 -11.40
CA GLU A 111 -10.54 -2.11 -12.24
C GLU A 111 -10.14 -0.82 -11.49
N ARG A 112 -9.85 -0.92 -10.19
CA ARG A 112 -9.50 0.23 -9.34
C ARG A 112 -8.05 0.19 -8.89
N SER A 113 -7.42 1.35 -8.88
CA SER A 113 -6.06 1.53 -8.36
C SER A 113 -6.01 1.45 -6.83
N LEU A 114 -4.84 1.14 -6.27
CA LEU A 114 -4.63 1.22 -4.81
C LEU A 114 -4.91 2.62 -4.25
N LEU A 115 -4.63 3.67 -5.01
CA LEU A 115 -4.92 5.05 -4.60
C LEU A 115 -6.43 5.26 -4.39
N GLU A 116 -7.28 4.65 -5.22
CA GLU A 116 -8.73 4.68 -5.04
C GLU A 116 -9.19 3.86 -3.84
N TRP A 117 -8.56 2.72 -3.59
CA TRP A 117 -8.83 1.91 -2.39
C TRP A 117 -8.43 2.65 -1.11
N CYS A 118 -7.40 3.52 -1.12
CA CYS A 118 -7.06 4.34 0.03
C CYS A 118 -8.22 5.26 0.46
N PHE A 119 -9.01 5.78 -0.50
CA PHE A 119 -10.18 6.59 -0.13
C PHE A 119 -11.23 5.78 0.63
N GLU A 120 -11.32 4.47 0.44
CA GLU A 120 -12.33 3.63 1.13
C GLU A 120 -11.87 3.10 2.47
N HIS A 121 -10.57 2.80 2.60
CA HIS A 121 -10.04 2.13 3.77
C HIS A 121 -9.25 3.05 4.72
N CYS A 122 -8.76 4.20 4.24
CA CYS A 122 -8.02 5.14 5.09
C CYS A 122 -8.94 6.22 5.65
N GLU A 123 -8.75 6.53 6.93
CA GLU A 123 -9.31 7.73 7.54
C GLU A 123 -8.69 8.99 6.91
N GLN A 124 -9.42 10.11 6.93
CA GLN A 124 -8.95 11.39 6.37
C GLN A 124 -7.58 11.82 6.91
N GLN A 125 -7.31 11.54 8.20
CA GLN A 125 -6.07 11.92 8.89
C GLN A 125 -4.85 11.15 8.36
N THR A 126 -5.03 9.93 7.86
CA THR A 126 -3.96 9.05 7.39
C THR A 126 -3.95 8.88 5.87
N LEU A 127 -5.03 9.25 5.19
CA LEU A 127 -5.18 9.15 3.73
C LEU A 127 -4.00 9.79 3.00
N MET A 128 -3.66 11.03 3.34
CA MET A 128 -2.59 11.75 2.66
C MET A 128 -1.21 11.08 2.85
N LEU A 129 -0.98 10.41 3.99
CA LEU A 129 0.24 9.65 4.23
C LEU A 129 0.32 8.40 3.33
N HIS A 130 -0.81 7.71 3.12
CA HIS A 130 -0.88 6.55 2.23
C HIS A 130 -0.68 6.95 0.77
N LEU A 131 -1.38 7.99 0.31
CA LEU A 131 -1.22 8.51 -1.05
C LEU A 131 0.22 8.98 -1.30
N SER A 132 0.82 9.70 -0.35
CA SER A 132 2.22 10.13 -0.42
C SER A 132 3.18 8.94 -0.48
N ARG A 133 2.94 7.88 0.30
CA ARG A 133 3.76 6.67 0.27
C ARG A 133 3.65 5.94 -1.07
N LEU A 134 2.45 5.77 -1.61
CA LEU A 134 2.24 5.09 -2.90
C LEU A 134 2.88 5.86 -4.05
N THR A 135 2.66 7.18 -4.12
CA THR A 135 3.25 8.05 -5.15
C THR A 135 4.78 8.08 -5.07
N GLN A 136 5.36 8.10 -3.85
CA GLN A 136 6.82 7.99 -3.66
C GLN A 136 7.40 6.70 -4.27
N HIS A 137 6.62 5.61 -4.28
CA HIS A 137 7.00 4.33 -4.85
C HIS A 137 6.45 4.12 -6.27
N GLY A 138 6.05 5.20 -6.96
CA GLY A 138 5.75 5.16 -8.39
C GLY A 138 4.28 4.97 -8.76
N ALA A 139 3.34 5.09 -7.82
CA ALA A 139 1.92 5.12 -8.16
C ALA A 139 1.61 6.32 -9.07
N THR A 140 0.93 6.05 -10.19
CA THR A 140 0.64 7.05 -11.23
C THR A 140 -0.64 7.82 -10.92
N LEU A 141 -0.62 9.12 -11.26
CA LEU A 141 -1.78 10.02 -11.10
C LEU A 141 -2.37 10.46 -12.44
N GLU A 142 -1.92 9.90 -13.56
CA GLU A 142 -2.28 10.36 -14.92
C GLU A 142 -3.77 10.19 -15.24
N GLN A 143 -4.44 9.23 -14.61
CA GLN A 143 -5.88 8.96 -14.78
C GLN A 143 -6.65 9.12 -13.47
N ALA A 144 -6.12 9.95 -12.56
CA ALA A 144 -6.63 10.11 -11.21
C ALA A 144 -7.68 11.24 -11.04
N GLU A 145 -8.41 11.59 -12.09
CA GLU A 145 -9.51 12.59 -12.02
C GLU A 145 -10.52 12.21 -10.93
N ILE A 146 -10.81 10.91 -10.81
CA ILE A 146 -11.73 10.38 -9.79
C ILE A 146 -11.25 10.66 -8.36
N LEU A 147 -9.93 10.70 -8.11
CA LEU A 147 -9.39 11.02 -6.80
C LEU A 147 -9.58 12.50 -6.46
N VAL A 148 -9.43 13.37 -7.47
CA VAL A 148 -9.71 14.81 -7.34
C VAL A 148 -11.19 15.01 -7.00
N ILE A 149 -12.10 14.37 -7.75
CA ILE A 149 -13.54 14.41 -7.48
C ILE A 149 -13.84 13.97 -6.04
N ARG A 150 -13.34 12.81 -5.62
CA ARG A 150 -13.56 12.29 -4.25
C ARG A 150 -13.01 13.21 -3.17
N SER A 151 -11.87 13.89 -3.41
CA SER A 151 -11.33 14.85 -2.45
C SER A 151 -12.19 16.12 -2.34
N MET A 152 -12.80 16.55 -3.46
CA MET A 152 -13.74 17.67 -3.48
C MET A 152 -15.04 17.33 -2.74
N GLU A 153 -15.60 16.14 -3.00
CA GLU A 153 -16.83 15.66 -2.34
C GLU A 153 -16.68 15.52 -0.81
N ARG A 154 -15.45 15.27 -0.34
CA ARG A 154 -15.11 15.18 1.09
C ARG A 154 -14.76 16.51 1.73
N GLU A 155 -14.79 17.61 0.97
CA GLU A 155 -14.28 18.92 1.39
C GLU A 155 -12.82 18.86 1.90
N ASP A 156 -12.02 17.91 1.39
CA ASP A 156 -10.65 17.69 1.82
C ASP A 156 -9.67 18.54 0.99
N GLN A 157 -9.56 19.81 1.38
CA GLN A 157 -8.68 20.77 0.72
C GLN A 157 -7.20 20.33 0.69
N ALA A 158 -6.73 19.64 1.73
CA ALA A 158 -5.34 19.22 1.83
C ALA A 158 -5.02 18.12 0.82
N THR A 159 -5.85 17.07 0.77
CA THR A 159 -5.71 15.98 -0.20
C THR A 159 -5.90 16.49 -1.63
N LEU A 160 -6.86 17.38 -1.87
CA LEU A 160 -7.08 18.01 -3.17
C LEU A 160 -5.82 18.73 -3.67
N ASN A 161 -5.22 19.58 -2.82
CA ASN A 161 -4.00 20.29 -3.17
C ASN A 161 -2.83 19.36 -3.47
N PHE A 162 -2.67 18.31 -2.65
CA PHE A 162 -1.65 17.30 -2.84
C PHE A 162 -1.81 16.60 -4.20
N LEU A 163 -3.02 16.15 -4.54
CA LEU A 163 -3.30 15.43 -5.79
C LEU A 163 -2.97 16.29 -7.01
N ILE A 164 -3.51 17.51 -7.08
CA ILE A 164 -3.29 18.43 -8.20
C ILE A 164 -1.79 18.77 -8.32
N SER A 165 -1.16 19.13 -7.20
CA SER A 165 0.27 19.47 -7.18
C SER A 165 1.18 18.30 -7.57
N SER A 166 0.74 17.05 -7.33
CA SER A 166 1.50 15.84 -7.62
C SER A 166 1.27 15.29 -9.03
N GLY A 167 0.38 15.90 -9.81
CA GLY A 167 0.18 15.50 -11.21
C GLY A 167 -1.26 15.23 -11.60
N ALA A 168 -2.17 15.01 -10.63
CA ALA A 168 -3.52 14.59 -10.94
C ALA A 168 -4.27 15.66 -11.76
N PRO A 169 -4.93 15.26 -12.86
CA PRO A 169 -5.72 16.19 -13.67
C PRO A 169 -6.95 16.70 -12.92
N LEU A 170 -7.23 18.00 -13.05
CA LEU A 170 -8.48 18.60 -12.61
C LEU A 170 -9.56 18.29 -13.68
N PRO A 171 -10.74 17.77 -13.29
CA PRO A 171 -11.81 17.50 -14.24
C PRO A 171 -12.22 18.77 -15.00
N GLY A 172 -12.47 18.63 -16.32
CA GLY A 172 -12.84 19.76 -17.17
C GLY A 172 -14.17 20.42 -16.79
N ASP A 173 -15.13 19.62 -16.33
CA ASP A 173 -16.40 20.09 -15.77
C ASP A 173 -16.47 19.77 -14.27
N LEU A 174 -16.61 20.82 -13.46
CA LEU A 174 -16.78 20.70 -12.01
C LEU A 174 -18.24 20.87 -11.59
N SER A 175 -19.15 21.21 -12.51
CA SER A 175 -20.53 21.63 -12.20
C SER A 175 -21.30 20.58 -11.39
N GLY A 176 -21.14 19.30 -11.73
CA GLY A 176 -21.80 18.16 -11.09
C GLY A 176 -21.16 17.65 -9.79
N ILE A 177 -20.03 18.21 -9.35
CA ILE A 177 -19.33 17.77 -8.14
C ILE A 177 -19.93 18.45 -6.92
N GLN A 178 -20.41 17.67 -5.95
CA GLN A 178 -20.98 18.17 -4.70
C GLN A 178 -19.88 18.70 -3.78
N CYS A 179 -19.59 19.99 -3.87
CA CYS A 179 -18.61 20.68 -3.03
C CYS A 179 -18.93 22.18 -2.93
N SER A 180 -18.33 22.86 -1.97
CA SER A 180 -18.41 24.29 -1.77
C SER A 180 -17.85 25.08 -2.95
N ASP A 181 -18.43 26.27 -3.20
CA ASP A 181 -17.93 27.18 -4.22
C ASP A 181 -16.51 27.66 -3.89
N GLU A 182 -16.17 27.79 -2.60
CA GLU A 182 -14.81 28.12 -2.18
C GLU A 182 -13.81 27.03 -2.58
N LEU A 183 -14.13 25.75 -2.33
CA LEU A 183 -13.25 24.64 -2.69
C LEU A 183 -13.12 24.48 -4.20
N ARG A 184 -14.21 24.70 -4.95
CA ARG A 184 -14.19 24.70 -6.41
C ARG A 184 -13.29 25.81 -6.98
N ALA A 185 -13.36 27.01 -6.42
CA ALA A 185 -12.46 28.10 -6.78
C ALA A 185 -11.01 27.80 -6.40
N TYR A 186 -10.81 27.16 -5.24
CA TYR A 186 -9.49 26.71 -4.80
C TYR A 186 -8.87 25.66 -5.74
N ALA A 187 -9.64 24.65 -6.16
CA ALA A 187 -9.18 23.61 -7.09
C ALA A 187 -8.65 24.20 -8.40
N ARG A 188 -9.38 25.17 -8.97
CA ARG A 188 -8.97 25.89 -10.20
C ARG A 188 -7.65 26.62 -10.01
N ARG A 189 -7.50 27.36 -8.90
CA ARG A 189 -6.24 28.05 -8.57
C ARG A 189 -5.07 27.08 -8.45
N CYS A 190 -5.24 25.94 -7.77
CA CYS A 190 -4.19 24.94 -7.66
C CYS A 190 -3.73 24.40 -9.02
N ALA A 191 -4.67 24.18 -9.94
CA ALA A 191 -4.36 23.74 -11.30
C ALA A 191 -3.63 24.82 -12.10
N ASP A 192 -4.05 26.08 -11.99
CA ASP A 192 -3.37 27.22 -12.62
C ASP A 192 -1.94 27.40 -12.08
N ASP A 193 -1.75 27.32 -10.76
CA ASP A 193 -0.44 27.40 -10.11
C ASP A 193 0.49 26.28 -10.56
N LYS A 194 -0.03 25.05 -10.70
CA LYS A 194 0.73 23.92 -11.25
C LYS A 194 1.18 24.21 -12.68
N LYS A 195 0.26 24.66 -13.54
CA LYS A 195 0.56 24.99 -14.94
C LYS A 195 1.62 26.07 -15.06
N ILE A 196 1.55 27.11 -14.23
CA ILE A 196 2.56 28.17 -14.17
C ILE A 196 3.94 27.60 -13.78
N ARG A 197 3.99 26.72 -12.78
CA ARG A 197 5.25 26.05 -12.36
C ARG A 197 5.82 25.18 -13.47
N GLU A 198 5.00 24.41 -14.17
CA GLU A 198 5.43 23.57 -15.30
C GLU A 198 6.05 24.43 -16.41
N MET A 199 5.37 25.52 -16.81
CA MET A 199 5.89 26.48 -17.79
C MET A 199 7.24 27.10 -17.35
N MET A 200 7.40 27.45 -16.07
CA MET A 200 8.66 28.00 -15.54
C MET A 200 9.80 26.98 -15.53
N LEU A 201 9.50 25.70 -15.36
CA LEU A 201 10.47 24.61 -15.36
C LEU A 201 10.80 24.08 -16.76
N GLY A 202 10.20 24.65 -17.81
CA GLY A 202 10.37 24.20 -19.19
C GLY A 202 9.82 22.80 -19.45
N ARG A 203 8.78 22.42 -18.69
CA ARG A 203 8.04 21.17 -18.85
C ARG A 203 6.69 21.42 -19.52
#